data_AF-A0A7V1DPK0-F1
#
_entry.id   AF-A0A7V1DPK0-F1
#
_cell.length_a   1.000
_cell.length_b   1.000
_cell.length_c   1.000
_cell.angle_alpha   90.00
_cell.angle_beta   90.00
_cell.angle_gamma   90.00
#
_symmetry.space_group_name_H-M   'P 1'
#
loop_
_entity.id
_entity.type
_entity.pdbx_description
1 polymer ?
#
loop_
_entity_poly.entity_id
_entity_poly.type
_entity_poly.pdbx_seq_one_letter_code
_entity_poly.pdbx_strand_id
1 'polypeptide(L)'
;MTLTKGDIVERVCARLQCSRAEGAQLVEAVFDLMKEHLERGEKVKISGFGNFVVREKRPRRGRNPKTGEELIIRGRRVLTFKPSNVLKRAVNHRLVRNRMARAAEQA
;
A
#
# COMPACT_ATOMS: atom_id res chain seq x y z
N MET A 1 -7.81 -1.83 -14.42
CA MET A 1 -8.87 -1.57 -13.42
C MET A 1 -8.23 -1.34 -12.07
N THR A 2 -8.66 -0.30 -11.36
CA THR A 2 -8.14 0.11 -10.04
C THR A 2 -9.17 -0.27 -8.98
N LEU A 3 -8.72 -0.82 -7.86
CA LEU A 3 -9.59 -1.11 -6.72
C LEU A 3 -9.83 0.17 -5.91
N THR A 4 -11.09 0.58 -5.75
CA THR A 4 -11.50 1.74 -4.95
C THR A 4 -12.01 1.33 -3.57
N LYS A 5 -12.22 2.29 -2.66
CA LYS A 5 -12.86 2.04 -1.37
C LYS A 5 -14.26 1.46 -1.52
N GLY A 6 -15.04 1.94 -2.50
CA GLY A 6 -16.38 1.43 -2.79
C GLY A 6 -16.35 -0.05 -3.18
N ASP A 7 -15.42 -0.44 -4.04
CA ASP A 7 -15.22 -1.85 -4.43
C ASP A 7 -14.82 -2.72 -3.23
N ILE A 8 -14.02 -2.20 -2.30
CA ILE A 8 -13.64 -2.92 -1.08
C ILE A 8 -14.87 -3.16 -0.21
N VAL A 9 -15.69 -2.13 0.02
CA VAL A 9 -16.93 -2.24 0.80
C VAL A 9 -17.85 -3.29 0.19
N GLU A 10 -18.12 -3.24 -1.11
CA GLU A 10 -18.96 -4.21 -1.80
C GLU A 10 -18.44 -5.64 -1.65
N ARG A 11 -17.12 -5.84 -1.84
CA ARG A 11 -16.47 -7.16 -1.71
C ARG A 11 -16.38 -7.67 -0.28
N VAL A 12 -16.40 -6.80 0.72
CA VAL A 12 -16.47 -7.16 2.14
C VAL A 12 -17.89 -7.56 2.49
N CYS A 13 -18.88 -6.75 2.10
CA CYS A 13 -20.30 -7.05 2.32
C CYS A 13 -20.70 -8.38 1.69
N ALA A 14 -20.26 -8.65 0.45
CA ALA A 14 -20.53 -9.91 -0.23
C ALA A 14 -19.96 -11.14 0.49
N ARG A 15 -18.85 -10.99 1.24
CA ARG A 15 -18.23 -12.09 1.99
C ARG A 15 -18.80 -12.27 3.39
N LEU A 16 -19.10 -11.17 4.06
CA LEU A 16 -19.54 -11.16 5.45
C LEU A 16 -21.06 -11.10 5.60
N GLN A 17 -21.79 -11.04 4.48
CA GLN A 17 -23.25 -10.92 4.44
C GLN A 17 -23.77 -9.74 5.27
N CYS A 18 -23.02 -8.64 5.32
CA CYS A 18 -23.43 -7.41 6.00
C CYS A 18 -24.05 -6.40 5.05
N SER A 19 -24.76 -5.42 5.61
CA SER A 19 -25.30 -4.32 4.82
C SER A 19 -24.18 -3.42 4.30
N ARG A 20 -24.45 -2.71 3.19
CA ARG A 20 -23.50 -1.75 2.62
C ARG A 20 -23.12 -0.66 3.62
N ALA A 21 -24.05 -0.22 4.47
CA ALA A 21 -23.81 0.78 5.49
C ALA A 21 -22.81 0.28 6.55
N GLU A 22 -23.02 -0.93 7.07
CA GLU A 22 -22.12 -1.56 8.05
C GLU A 22 -20.75 -1.82 7.44
N GLY A 23 -20.68 -2.34 6.21
CA GLY A 23 -19.42 -2.55 5.52
C GLY A 23 -18.65 -1.25 5.27
N ALA A 24 -19.34 -0.16 4.95
CA ALA A 24 -18.72 1.15 4.80
C ALA A 24 -18.14 1.65 6.12
N GLN A 25 -18.90 1.54 7.22
CA GLN A 25 -18.44 1.92 8.56
C GLN A 25 -17.23 1.08 9.00
N LEU A 26 -17.25 -0.23 8.78
CA LEU A 26 -16.15 -1.13 9.14
C LEU A 26 -14.87 -0.77 8.38
N VAL A 27 -14.97 -0.58 7.06
CA VAL A 27 -13.82 -0.24 6.23
C VAL A 27 -13.25 1.14 6.60
N GLU A 28 -14.11 2.13 6.87
CA GLU A 28 -13.67 3.46 7.31
C GLU A 28 -12.95 3.38 8.66
N ALA A 29 -13.51 2.68 9.64
CA ALA A 29 -12.91 2.52 10.96
C ALA A 29 -11.50 1.91 10.91
N VAL A 30 -11.26 0.93 10.02
CA VAL A 30 -9.92 0.38 9.81
C VAL A 30 -8.95 1.45 9.31
N PHE A 31 -9.35 2.25 8.31
CA PHE A 31 -8.49 3.32 7.79
C PHE A 31 -8.28 4.46 8.79
N ASP A 32 -9.28 4.79 9.60
CA ASP A 32 -9.19 5.79 10.66
C ASP A 32 -8.17 5.36 11.72
N LEU A 33 -8.27 4.13 12.23
CA LEU A 33 -7.29 3.58 13.17
C LEU A 33 -5.87 3.62 12.58
N MET A 34 -5.70 3.27 11.31
CA MET A 34 -4.40 3.36 10.65
C MET A 34 -3.89 4.81 10.57
N LYS A 35 -4.75 5.77 10.20
CA LYS A 35 -4.39 7.20 10.12
C LYS A 35 -3.94 7.71 11.48
N GLU A 36 -4.71 7.49 12.53
CA GLU A 36 -4.42 7.94 13.90
C GLU A 36 -3.05 7.47 14.41
N HIS A 37 -2.75 6.18 14.24
CA HIS A 37 -1.47 5.62 14.70
C HIS A 37 -0.29 6.15 13.87
N LEU A 38 -0.46 6.28 12.55
CA LEU A 38 0.59 6.79 11.66
C LEU A 38 0.87 8.28 11.92
N GLU A 39 -0.14 9.09 12.23
CA GLU A 39 0.04 10.51 12.57
C GLU A 39 0.91 10.70 13.81
N ARG A 40 0.79 9.79 14.78
CA ARG A 40 1.63 9.72 15.99
C ARG A 40 3.05 9.21 15.73
N GLY A 41 3.35 8.77 14.50
CA GLY A 41 4.65 8.20 14.12
C GLY A 41 4.79 6.72 14.49
N GLU A 42 3.71 6.07 14.91
CA GLU A 42 3.71 4.67 15.29
C GLU A 42 3.74 3.77 14.04
N LYS A 43 4.04 2.48 14.24
CA LYS A 43 4.12 1.50 13.15
C LYS A 43 2.84 0.68 13.11
N VAL A 44 2.20 0.63 11.94
CA VAL A 44 1.09 -0.32 11.70
C VAL A 44 1.64 -1.58 11.05
N LYS A 45 1.44 -2.73 11.69
CA LYS A 45 1.85 -4.05 11.19
C LYS A 45 0.62 -4.90 10.92
N ILE A 46 0.48 -5.37 9.69
CA ILE A 46 -0.57 -6.30 9.28
C ILE A 46 0.11 -7.60 8.85
N SER A 47 -0.02 -8.65 9.66
CA SER A 47 0.58 -9.96 9.38
C SER A 47 0.12 -10.49 8.02
N GLY A 48 1.02 -11.15 7.29
CA GLY A 48 0.74 -11.61 5.93
C GLY A 48 0.68 -10.52 4.86
N PHE A 49 0.43 -9.25 5.22
CA PHE A 49 0.33 -8.14 4.25
C PHE A 49 1.58 -7.28 4.21
N GLY A 50 1.94 -6.63 5.32
CA GLY A 50 3.12 -5.76 5.39
C GLY A 50 3.11 -4.79 6.57
N ASN A 51 4.07 -3.86 6.54
CA ASN A 51 4.23 -2.84 7.57
C ASN A 51 4.16 -1.44 6.96
N PHE A 52 3.46 -0.55 7.62
CA PHE A 52 3.48 0.88 7.36
C PHE A 52 4.36 1.55 8.42
N VAL A 53 5.37 2.29 7.96
CA VAL A 53 6.39 2.88 8.83
C VAL A 53 6.56 4.34 8.47
N VAL A 54 6.34 5.23 9.44
CA VAL A 54 6.71 6.64 9.33
C VAL A 54 8.21 6.78 9.58
N ARG A 55 8.89 7.50 8.69
CA ARG A 55 10.33 7.77 8.77
C ARG A 55 10.57 9.25 8.71
N GLU A 56 11.40 9.75 9.62
CA GLU A 56 11.91 11.11 9.54
C GLU A 56 13.07 11.17 8.56
N LYS A 57 12.95 12.06 7.59
CA LYS A 57 14.00 12.36 6.61
C LYS A 57 14.64 13.67 6.99
N ARG A 58 15.96 13.66 7.20
CA ARG A 58 16.75 14.87 7.44
C ARG A 58 16.80 15.74 6.17
N PRO A 59 16.96 17.07 6.32
CA PRO A 59 17.22 17.95 5.20
C PRO A 59 18.46 17.48 4.41
N ARG A 60 18.43 17.65 3.09
CA ARG A 60 19.56 17.28 2.22
C ARG A 60 19.62 18.17 1.00
N ARG A 61 20.81 18.30 0.40
CA ARG A 61 20.97 18.95 -0.90
C ARG A 61 20.33 18.08 -1.99
N GLY A 62 19.58 18.73 -2.86
CA GLY A 62 19.02 18.20 -4.09
C GLY A 62 19.35 19.13 -5.25
N ARG A 63 18.85 18.79 -6.43
CA ARG A 63 19.01 19.60 -7.64
C ARG A 63 17.70 19.70 -8.38
N ASN A 64 17.46 20.82 -9.04
CA ASN A 64 16.36 20.95 -9.97
C ASN A 64 16.61 20.00 -11.17
N PRO A 65 15.74 19.02 -11.45
CA PRO A 65 15.96 18.08 -12.54
C PRO A 65 16.08 18.73 -13.92
N LYS A 66 15.52 19.94 -14.10
CA LYS A 66 15.55 20.68 -15.38
C LYS A 66 16.75 21.62 -15.51
N THR A 67 17.11 22.34 -14.45
CA THR A 67 18.15 23.40 -14.50
C THR A 67 19.48 22.98 -13.87
N GLY A 68 19.51 21.92 -13.06
CA GLY A 68 20.70 21.48 -12.34
C GLY A 68 21.05 22.30 -11.10
N GLU A 69 20.36 23.43 -10.87
CA GLU A 69 20.56 24.31 -9.73
C GLU A 69 20.35 23.58 -8.41
N GLU A 70 21.20 23.88 -7.44
CA GLU A 70 21.15 23.25 -6.13
C GLU A 70 20.03 23.83 -5.28
N LEU A 71 19.32 22.94 -4.58
CA LEU A 71 18.23 23.31 -3.68
C LEU A 71 18.26 22.46 -2.41
N ILE A 72 17.85 23.04 -1.29
CA ILE A 72 17.73 22.31 -0.03
C ILE A 72 16.35 21.65 0.03
N ILE A 73 16.33 20.33 0.05
CA ILE A 73 15.11 19.55 0.32
C ILE A 73 14.92 19.55 1.83
N ARG A 74 13.85 20.20 2.30
CA ARG A 74 13.50 20.27 3.73
C ARG A 74 13.27 18.87 4.31
N GLY A 75 13.61 18.72 5.59
CA GLY A 75 13.32 17.52 6.34
C GLY A 75 11.81 17.33 6.50
N ARG A 76 11.35 16.07 6.46
CA ARG A 76 9.92 15.73 6.57
C ARG A 76 9.71 14.30 7.04
N ARG A 77 8.50 14.01 7.53
CA ARG A 77 8.03 12.64 7.76
C ARG A 77 7.57 12.04 6.43
N VAL A 78 7.95 10.79 6.18
CA VAL A 78 7.50 10.02 5.01
C VAL A 78 6.93 8.68 5.45
N LEU A 79 5.79 8.30 4.88
CA LEU A 79 5.21 6.98 5.08
C LEU A 79 5.84 6.00 4.08
N THR A 80 6.32 4.85 4.57
CA THR A 80 6.85 3.78 3.72
C THR A 80 6.07 2.49 3.98
N PHE A 81 5.56 1.87 2.92
CA PHE A 81 5.02 0.51 2.98
C PHE A 81 6.13 -0.52 2.72
N LYS A 82 6.24 -1.51 3.61
CA LYS A 82 7.16 -2.65 3.47
C LYS A 82 6.33 -3.93 3.29
N PRO A 83 6.20 -4.47 2.07
CA PRO A 83 5.40 -5.66 1.82
C PRO A 83 6.01 -6.89 2.52
N SER A 84 5.15 -7.75 3.04
CA SER A 84 5.56 -9.02 3.66
C SER A 84 6.15 -9.98 2.60
N ASN A 85 6.89 -11.00 3.05
CA ASN A 85 7.36 -12.05 2.15
C ASN A 85 6.20 -12.85 1.54
N VAL A 86 5.09 -13.01 2.28
CA VAL A 86 3.87 -13.67 1.79
C VAL A 86 3.27 -12.88 0.62
N LEU A 87 3.10 -11.56 0.78
CA LEU A 87 2.58 -10.69 -0.26
C LEU A 87 3.50 -10.65 -1.49
N LYS A 88 4.82 -10.50 -1.27
CA LYS A 88 5.81 -10.53 -2.37
C LYS A 88 5.74 -11.82 -3.17
N ARG A 89 5.65 -12.97 -2.49
CA ARG A 89 5.51 -14.28 -3.15
C ARG A 89 4.21 -14.38 -3.93
N ALA A 90 3.08 -13.95 -3.36
CA ALA A 90 1.79 -13.96 -4.04
C ALA A 90 1.80 -13.13 -5.33
N VAL A 91 2.41 -11.94 -5.30
CA VAL A 91 2.55 -11.07 -6.47
C VAL A 91 3.45 -11.70 -7.54
N ASN A 92 4.60 -12.24 -7.14
CA ASN A 92 5.57 -12.81 -8.09
C ASN A 92 5.13 -14.18 -8.63
N HIS A 93 4.42 -14.99 -7.86
CA HIS A 93 3.93 -16.31 -8.29
C HIS A 93 2.95 -16.20 -9.47
N ARG A 94 2.13 -15.14 -9.51
CA ARG A 94 1.22 -14.87 -10.63
C ARG A 94 1.99 -14.55 -11.91
N LEU A 95 3.12 -13.85 -11.81
CA LEU A 95 3.97 -13.53 -12.96
C LEU A 95 4.63 -14.77 -13.57
N VAL A 96 5.12 -15.69 -12.71
CA VAL A 96 5.76 -16.93 -13.19
C VAL A 96 4.75 -17.83 -13.91
N ARG A 97 3.55 -18.04 -13.35
CA ARG A 97 2.49 -18.83 -14.01
C ARG A 97 2.11 -18.26 -15.37
N ASN A 98 1.93 -16.95 -15.47
CA ASN A 98 1.57 -16.30 -16.74
C ASN A 98 2.68 -16.40 -17.78
N ARG A 99 3.96 -16.40 -17.38
CA ARG A 99 5.10 -16.60 -18.29
C ARG A 99 5.19 -18.04 -18.79
N MET A 100 4.99 -19.02 -17.91
CA MET A 100 5.00 -20.43 -18.28
C MET A 100 3.84 -20.80 -19.22
N ALA A 101 2.63 -20.29 -18.96
CA ALA A 101 1.49 -20.50 -19.85
C ALA A 101 1.76 -19.96 -21.26
N ARG A 102 2.35 -18.76 -21.39
CA ARG A 102 2.70 -18.18 -22.70
C ARG A 102 3.81 -18.94 -23.43
N ALA A 103 4.79 -19.48 -22.71
CA ALA A 103 5.86 -20.27 -23.32
C ALA A 103 5.34 -21.62 -23.83
N ALA A 104 4.36 -22.23 -23.16
CA ALA A 104 3.73 -23.48 -23.58
C ALA A 104 2.76 -23.32 -24.77
N GLU A 105 2.22 -22.13 -24.98
CA GLU A 105 1.34 -21.80 -26.12
C GLU A 105 2.12 -21.42 -27.40
N GLN A 106 3.42 -21.17 -27.26
CA GLN A 106 4.35 -20.83 -28.36
C GLN A 106 5.23 -22.01 -28.80
N ALA A 107 5.07 -23.17 -28.15
CA ALA A 107 5.77 -24.43 -28.44
C ALA A 107 4.80 -25.44 -29.06
#